data_AF-A0A815ZZ65-F1
#
_entry.id   AF-A0A815ZZ65-F1
#
_cell.length_a   1.000
_cell.length_b   1.000
_cell.length_c   1.000
_cell.angle_alpha   90.00
_cell.angle_beta   90.00
_cell.angle_gamma   90.00
#
_symmetry.space_group_name_H-M   'P 1'
#
loop_
_entity.id
_entity.type
_entity.pdbx_description
1 polymer ?
#
loop_
_entity_poly.entity_id
_entity_poly.type
_entity_poly.pdbx_seq_one_letter_code
_entity_poly.pdbx_strand_id
1 'polypeptide(L)'
;MFETSASIRQTRLAYSDGFRKSRYWGNLSPYHPADGFGVEYNEIPSDCKVSQVHILHRHAQRFPTSAFDDGGNTQRFAYKVGNASVNGILGATGALAFLNKYQYRLGLETLTAIGARTEFAAGSHFWTRYGRLLYNEMSGSVRWNDSLNVFPNGTARPKPLLRTTSQERIYESARWWASGFFGNLD
;
A
#
# COMPACT_ATOMS: atom_id res chain seq x y z
N MET A 1 14.85 -15.77 4.83
CA MET A 1 13.85 -16.14 3.80
C MET A 1 12.48 -16.32 4.47
N PHE A 2 11.66 -15.27 4.54
CA PHE A 2 10.26 -15.37 4.94
C PHE A 2 9.41 -14.77 3.82
N GLU A 3 8.84 -15.64 3.01
CA GLU A 3 7.79 -15.30 2.04
C GLU A 3 6.54 -14.89 2.84
N THR A 4 6.36 -13.60 3.12
CA THR A 4 5.06 -13.08 3.56
C THR A 4 4.15 -12.96 2.34
N SER A 5 3.70 -14.10 1.82
CA SER A 5 2.51 -14.20 0.98
C SER A 5 1.28 -13.93 1.85
N ALA A 6 1.11 -12.69 2.30
CA ALA A 6 -0.22 -12.18 2.64
C ALA A 6 -0.92 -11.81 1.32
N SER A 7 -1.19 -12.83 0.49
CA SER A 7 -2.05 -12.71 -0.67
C SER A 7 -3.46 -12.41 -0.16
N ILE A 8 -3.80 -11.12 -0.06
CA ILE A 8 -5.20 -10.68 -0.03
C ILE A 8 -5.82 -11.30 -1.28
N ARG A 9 -6.65 -12.32 -1.10
CA ARG A 9 -7.42 -12.94 -2.20
C ARG A 9 -8.47 -11.93 -2.66
N GLN A 10 -8.03 -10.91 -3.39
CA GLN A 10 -8.87 -10.21 -4.33
C GLN A 10 -9.30 -11.27 -5.34
N THR A 11 -10.57 -11.65 -5.32
CA THR A 11 -11.24 -12.67 -6.16
C THR A 11 -10.32 -13.31 -7.19
N ARG A 12 -9.62 -14.37 -6.76
CA ARG A 12 -8.59 -15.07 -7.54
C ARG A 12 -9.27 -15.82 -8.69
N LEU A 13 -9.56 -15.12 -9.78
CA LEU A 13 -9.50 -15.71 -11.11
C LEU A 13 -8.05 -15.54 -11.57
N ALA A 14 -7.15 -16.32 -10.97
CA ALA A 14 -5.87 -16.56 -11.61
C ALA A 14 -6.20 -17.45 -12.82
N TYR A 15 -5.95 -16.94 -14.02
CA TYR A 15 -6.06 -17.76 -15.21
C TYR A 15 -4.98 -18.85 -15.14
N SER A 16 -5.25 -20.01 -15.74
CA SER A 16 -4.41 -21.21 -15.65
C SER A 16 -2.98 -21.01 -16.20
N ASP A 17 -2.72 -19.90 -16.87
CA ASP A 17 -1.44 -19.47 -17.45
C ASP A 17 -0.57 -18.63 -16.49
N GLY A 18 -1.02 -18.36 -15.27
CA GLY A 18 -0.30 -17.51 -14.31
C GLY A 18 -0.55 -16.02 -14.48
N PHE A 19 -1.41 -15.61 -15.41
CA PHE A 19 -1.79 -14.22 -15.62
C PHE A 19 -2.52 -13.65 -14.40
N ARG A 20 -1.93 -12.60 -13.81
CA ARG A 20 -2.50 -11.83 -12.70
C ARG A 20 -2.96 -10.47 -13.20
N LYS A 21 -4.25 -10.34 -13.52
CA LYS A 21 -4.88 -9.08 -13.98
C LYS A 21 -4.44 -7.83 -13.21
N SER A 22 -4.36 -7.95 -11.88
CA SER A 22 -3.99 -6.83 -10.99
C SER A 22 -2.56 -6.29 -11.18
N ARG A 23 -1.67 -7.02 -11.86
CA ARG A 23 -0.32 -6.53 -12.23
C ARG A 23 -0.32 -5.67 -13.50
N TYR A 24 -1.42 -5.65 -14.24
CA TYR A 24 -1.56 -4.93 -15.50
C TYR A 24 -2.47 -3.70 -15.39
N TRP A 25 -2.75 -3.22 -14.16
CA TRP A 25 -3.55 -2.02 -13.92
C TRP A 25 -2.70 -0.74 -13.87
N GLY A 26 -1.44 -0.81 -14.31
CA GLY A 26 -0.50 0.31 -14.27
C GLY A 26 -0.36 0.88 -12.87
N ASN A 27 -0.55 2.19 -12.72
CA ASN A 27 -0.48 2.91 -11.44
C ASN A 27 -1.62 2.56 -10.46
N LEU A 28 -2.64 1.80 -10.88
CA LEU A 28 -3.71 1.30 -10.02
C LEU A 28 -3.41 -0.10 -9.48
N SER A 29 -2.33 -0.74 -9.94
CA SER A 29 -1.92 -2.06 -9.46
C SER A 29 -1.58 -2.00 -7.96
N PRO A 30 -2.07 -2.94 -7.13
CA PRO A 30 -1.54 -3.12 -5.79
C PRO A 30 -0.02 -3.35 -5.82
N TYR A 31 0.67 -2.90 -4.77
CA TYR A 31 2.12 -3.07 -4.67
C TYR A 31 2.49 -4.55 -4.85
N HIS A 32 3.49 -4.77 -5.69
CA HIS A 32 4.19 -6.03 -5.84
C HIS A 32 5.66 -5.71 -6.10
N PRO A 33 6.59 -6.56 -5.63
CA PRO A 33 7.99 -6.39 -5.96
C PRO A 33 8.16 -6.50 -7.49
N ALA A 34 9.06 -5.68 -8.03
CA ALA A 34 9.49 -5.83 -9.41
C ALA A 34 10.23 -7.18 -9.58
N ASP A 35 10.22 -7.72 -10.80
CA ASP A 35 10.94 -8.97 -11.12
C ASP A 35 12.48 -8.80 -11.01
N GLY A 36 12.95 -7.57 -10.82
CA GLY A 36 14.35 -7.22 -10.60
C GLY A 36 15.16 -7.25 -11.89
N PHE A 37 16.48 -7.29 -11.74
CA PHE A 37 17.44 -7.34 -12.85
C PHE A 37 18.41 -8.53 -12.71
N GLY A 38 17.95 -9.63 -12.10
CA GLY A 38 18.79 -10.81 -11.82
C GLY A 38 19.86 -10.58 -10.74
N VAL A 39 19.77 -9.48 -9.99
CA VAL A 39 20.63 -9.20 -8.84
C VAL A 39 19.97 -9.82 -7.61
N GLU A 40 20.63 -10.83 -7.03
CA GLU A 40 20.17 -11.38 -5.76
C GLU A 40 20.29 -10.33 -4.66
N TYR A 41 19.23 -10.23 -3.84
CA TYR A 41 19.30 -9.42 -2.64
C TYR A 41 20.25 -10.11 -1.65
N ASN A 42 21.51 -9.69 -1.67
CA ASN A 42 22.46 -10.12 -0.66
C ASN A 42 22.16 -9.38 0.64
N GLU A 43 22.20 -10.14 1.74
CA GLU A 43 22.19 -9.56 3.08
C GLU A 43 23.34 -8.55 3.20
N ILE A 44 23.17 -7.56 4.08
CA ILE A 44 24.23 -6.58 4.32
C ILE A 44 25.47 -7.36 4.79
N PRO A 45 26.64 -7.14 4.16
CA PRO A 45 27.86 -7.85 4.53
C PRO A 45 28.11 -7.77 6.04
N SER A 46 28.66 -8.84 6.63
CA SER A 46 28.83 -8.95 8.09
C SER A 46 29.77 -7.89 8.69
N ASP A 47 30.63 -7.30 7.86
CA ASP A 47 31.55 -6.21 8.19
C ASP A 47 30.95 -4.81 7.95
N CYS A 48 29.71 -4.72 7.45
CA CYS A 48 29.02 -3.48 7.14
C CYS A 48 27.93 -3.16 8.16
N LYS A 49 27.69 -1.85 8.39
CA LYS A 49 26.59 -1.36 9.22
C LYS A 49 25.76 -0.32 8.47
N VAL A 50 24.45 -0.37 8.66
CA VAL A 50 23.55 0.66 8.13
C VAL A 50 23.72 1.93 8.94
N SER A 51 24.25 2.98 8.31
CA SER A 51 24.38 4.30 8.93
C SER A 51 23.15 5.18 8.71
N GLN A 52 22.47 5.02 7.58
CA GLN A 52 21.32 5.83 7.17
C GLN A 52 20.44 5.09 6.17
N VAL A 53 19.12 5.31 6.24
CA VAL A 53 18.16 4.84 5.24
C VAL A 53 17.15 5.94 4.97
N HIS A 54 16.84 6.15 3.69
CA HIS A 54 15.77 7.03 3.24
C HIS A 54 14.75 6.21 2.46
N ILE A 55 13.47 6.47 2.68
CA ILE A 55 12.39 5.87 1.91
C ILE A 55 11.57 6.97 1.25
N LEU A 56 11.27 6.77 -0.04
CA LEU A 56 10.23 7.50 -0.75
C LEU A 56 9.08 6.52 -0.98
N HIS A 57 7.94 6.79 -0.37
CA HIS A 57 6.76 5.92 -0.42
C HIS A 57 5.60 6.67 -1.07
N ARG A 58 4.93 6.04 -2.03
CA ARG A 58 3.67 6.56 -2.59
C ARG A 58 2.54 6.23 -1.62
N HIS A 59 1.47 7.03 -1.61
CA HIS A 59 0.22 6.60 -0.99
C HIS A 59 -0.26 5.25 -1.55
N ALA A 60 -0.94 4.45 -0.73
CA ALA A 60 -1.51 3.17 -1.13
C ALA A 60 -2.89 3.32 -1.80
N GLN A 61 -3.69 2.24 -1.77
CA GLN A 61 -4.96 2.14 -2.50
C GLN A 61 -5.99 3.15 -1.98
N ARG A 62 -6.53 3.94 -2.90
CA ARG A 62 -7.47 5.02 -2.65
C ARG A 62 -8.76 4.84 -3.44
N PHE A 63 -9.78 5.59 -3.08
CA PHE A 63 -10.92 5.81 -3.96
C PHE A 63 -10.53 6.67 -5.18
N PRO A 64 -11.31 6.60 -6.27
CA PRO A 64 -11.06 7.41 -7.46
C PRO A 64 -11.10 8.92 -7.19
N THR A 65 -10.41 9.69 -8.00
CA THR A 65 -10.55 11.15 -8.07
C THR A 65 -11.77 11.55 -8.89
N SER A 66 -12.17 12.83 -8.84
CA SER A 66 -13.22 13.36 -9.74
C SER A 66 -12.74 13.57 -11.19
N ALA A 67 -11.45 13.38 -11.45
CA ALA A 67 -10.88 13.52 -12.78
C ALA A 67 -11.49 12.51 -13.77
N PHE A 68 -11.58 12.91 -15.04
CA PHE A 68 -12.29 12.13 -16.06
C PHE A 68 -11.71 10.72 -16.22
N ASP A 69 -10.38 10.59 -16.31
CA ASP A 69 -9.67 9.32 -16.53
C ASP A 69 -9.47 8.46 -15.26
N ASP A 70 -10.12 8.82 -14.15
CA ASP A 70 -10.05 8.07 -12.89
C ASP A 70 -11.46 7.69 -12.41
N GLY A 71 -12.16 8.60 -11.69
CA GLY A 71 -13.51 8.33 -11.19
C GLY A 71 -14.62 8.98 -11.99
N GLY A 72 -14.36 10.12 -12.64
CA GLY A 72 -15.39 10.93 -13.27
C GLY A 72 -16.16 10.19 -14.36
N ASN A 73 -15.45 9.52 -15.28
CA ASN A 73 -16.11 8.75 -16.34
C ASN A 73 -16.81 7.49 -15.80
N THR A 74 -16.24 6.84 -14.78
CA THR A 74 -16.83 5.68 -14.11
C THR A 74 -18.17 6.04 -13.44
N GLN A 75 -18.21 7.18 -12.75
CA GLN A 75 -19.42 7.68 -12.12
C GLN A 75 -20.49 8.04 -13.17
N ARG A 76 -20.10 8.67 -14.28
CA ARG A 76 -21.01 8.99 -15.41
C ARG A 76 -21.60 7.72 -16.02
N PHE A 77 -20.79 6.69 -16.24
CA PHE A 77 -21.25 5.39 -16.72
C PHE A 77 -22.27 4.80 -15.74
N ALA A 78 -21.94 4.77 -14.45
CA ALA A 78 -22.83 4.21 -13.44
C ALA A 78 -24.17 4.95 -13.34
N TYR A 79 -24.18 6.28 -13.50
CA TYR A 79 -25.40 7.08 -13.55
C TYR A 79 -26.29 6.70 -14.74
N LYS A 80 -25.71 6.52 -15.94
CA LYS A 80 -26.45 6.07 -17.13
C LYS A 80 -27.05 4.68 -16.92
N VAL A 81 -26.28 3.75 -16.36
CA VAL A 81 -26.75 2.39 -16.04
C VAL A 81 -27.90 2.43 -15.04
N GLY A 82 -27.75 3.21 -13.96
CA GLY A 82 -28.79 3.39 -12.95
C GLY A 82 -30.09 3.95 -13.53
N ASN A 83 -30.01 5.02 -14.33
CA ASN A 83 -31.18 5.60 -14.98
C ASN A 83 -31.87 4.62 -15.93
N ALA A 84 -31.11 3.89 -16.75
CA ALA A 84 -31.67 2.87 -17.64
C ALA A 84 -32.36 1.74 -16.84
N SER A 85 -31.80 1.36 -15.69
CA SER A 85 -32.39 0.35 -14.80
C SER A 85 -33.70 0.81 -14.18
N VAL A 86 -33.77 2.05 -13.66
CA VAL A 86 -35.00 2.58 -13.02
C VAL A 86 -36.12 2.77 -14.05
N ASN A 87 -35.78 3.12 -15.28
CA ASN A 87 -36.75 3.30 -16.37
C ASN A 87 -37.16 1.97 -17.03
N GLY A 88 -36.69 0.82 -16.55
CA GLY A 88 -37.02 -0.50 -17.13
C GLY A 88 -36.42 -0.74 -18.51
N ILE A 89 -35.45 0.07 -18.93
CA ILE A 89 -34.79 -0.01 -20.25
C ILE A 89 -33.63 -1.01 -20.22
N LEU A 90 -32.96 -1.16 -19.08
CA LEU A 90 -31.79 -2.01 -18.94
C LEU A 90 -32.18 -3.50 -18.82
N GLY A 91 -31.76 -4.30 -19.80
CA GLY A 91 -31.87 -5.76 -19.80
C GLY A 91 -30.54 -6.44 -20.08
N ALA A 92 -29.53 -6.21 -19.22
CA ALA A 92 -28.20 -6.77 -19.44
C ALA A 92 -28.17 -8.30 -19.23
N THR A 93 -27.49 -9.04 -20.10
CA THR A 93 -27.40 -10.51 -20.03
C THR A 93 -25.95 -10.99 -19.98
N GLY A 94 -25.76 -12.31 -19.78
CA GLY A 94 -24.45 -12.94 -19.75
C GLY A 94 -23.50 -12.32 -18.73
N ALA A 95 -22.26 -12.04 -19.14
CA ALA A 95 -21.23 -11.43 -18.29
C ALA A 95 -21.58 -10.03 -17.77
N LEU A 96 -22.56 -9.35 -18.40
CA LEU A 96 -23.01 -8.02 -18.00
C LEU A 96 -24.27 -8.04 -17.13
N ALA A 97 -24.84 -9.20 -16.83
CA ALA A 97 -26.09 -9.31 -16.05
C ALA A 97 -26.01 -8.66 -14.66
N PHE A 98 -24.81 -8.50 -14.09
CA PHE A 98 -24.59 -7.79 -12.84
C PHE A 98 -24.99 -6.31 -12.91
N LEU A 99 -24.97 -5.69 -14.10
CA LEU A 99 -25.33 -4.28 -14.29
C LEU A 99 -26.79 -3.99 -13.94
N ASN A 100 -27.69 -4.98 -14.05
CA ASN A 100 -29.10 -4.82 -13.68
C ASN A 100 -29.30 -4.54 -12.18
N LYS A 101 -28.31 -4.84 -11.35
CA LYS A 101 -28.33 -4.61 -9.89
C LYS A 101 -27.15 -3.76 -9.42
N TYR A 102 -26.37 -3.21 -10.35
CA TYR A 102 -25.16 -2.49 -10.04
C TYR A 102 -25.49 -1.13 -9.40
N GLN A 103 -24.78 -0.81 -8.32
CA GLN A 103 -24.88 0.48 -7.64
C GLN A 103 -23.48 1.05 -7.45
N TYR A 104 -23.28 2.31 -7.83
CA TYR A 104 -22.04 3.01 -7.58
C TYR A 104 -21.93 3.38 -6.09
N ARG A 105 -20.94 2.81 -5.41
CA ARG A 105 -20.72 2.99 -3.96
C ARG A 105 -19.30 3.42 -3.62
N LEU A 106 -18.50 3.78 -4.62
CA LEU A 106 -17.13 4.23 -4.39
C LEU A 106 -17.14 5.63 -3.76
N GLY A 107 -16.24 5.84 -2.80
CA GLY A 107 -15.94 7.16 -2.26
C GLY A 107 -15.15 8.03 -3.23
N LEU A 108 -14.54 9.09 -2.70
CA LEU A 108 -13.80 10.08 -3.47
C LEU A 108 -12.44 10.36 -2.82
N GLU A 109 -11.35 10.21 -3.58
CA GLU A 109 -9.97 10.62 -3.27
C GLU A 109 -9.26 9.95 -2.08
N THR A 110 -10.01 9.53 -1.07
CA THR A 110 -9.47 9.14 0.24
C THR A 110 -8.83 7.77 0.24
N LEU A 111 -7.93 7.56 1.20
CA LEU A 111 -7.31 6.26 1.41
C LEU A 111 -8.38 5.21 1.79
N THR A 112 -8.34 4.05 1.14
CA THR A 112 -9.24 2.95 1.50
C THR A 112 -8.71 2.19 2.71
N ALA A 113 -9.57 1.40 3.38
CA ALA A 113 -9.12 0.51 4.46
C ALA A 113 -8.05 -0.50 4.00
N ILE A 114 -8.10 -0.92 2.73
CA ILE A 114 -7.07 -1.78 2.14
C ILE A 114 -5.75 -1.00 1.96
N GLY A 115 -5.85 0.28 1.60
CA GLY A 115 -4.73 1.23 1.55
C GLY A 115 -4.05 1.39 2.90
N ALA A 116 -4.84 1.69 3.94
CA ALA A 116 -4.35 1.83 5.32
C ALA A 116 -3.59 0.57 5.78
N ARG A 117 -4.15 -0.63 5.55
CA ARG A 117 -3.47 -1.89 5.85
C ARG A 117 -2.15 -2.05 5.08
N THR A 118 -2.11 -1.65 3.82
CA THR A 118 -0.90 -1.73 2.98
C THR A 118 0.20 -0.85 3.55
N GLU A 119 -0.12 0.38 3.94
CA GLU A 119 0.84 1.32 4.54
C GLU A 119 1.35 0.84 5.89
N PHE A 120 0.46 0.36 6.76
CA PHE A 120 0.85 -0.24 8.03
C PHE A 120 1.82 -1.42 7.83
N ALA A 121 1.50 -2.33 6.90
CA ALA A 121 2.37 -3.45 6.57
C ALA A 121 3.71 -2.98 6.00
N ALA A 122 3.72 -1.91 5.19
CA ALA A 122 4.94 -1.34 4.63
C ALA A 122 5.85 -0.74 5.70
N GLY A 123 5.30 -0.02 6.68
CA GLY A 123 6.04 0.50 7.83
C GLY A 123 6.65 -0.61 8.69
N SER A 124 5.86 -1.65 9.00
CA SER A 124 6.32 -2.82 9.76
C SER A 124 7.41 -3.61 9.01
N HIS A 125 7.25 -3.76 7.70
CA HIS A 125 8.26 -4.37 6.86
C HIS A 125 9.55 -3.53 6.82
N PHE A 126 9.44 -2.20 6.78
CA PHE A 126 10.60 -1.31 6.85
C PHE A 126 11.33 -1.42 8.20
N TRP A 127 10.60 -1.49 9.32
CA TRP A 127 11.19 -1.77 10.64
C TRP A 127 12.00 -3.07 10.63
N THR A 128 11.39 -4.14 10.11
CA THR A 128 12.01 -5.47 10.03
C THR A 128 13.28 -5.47 9.18
N ARG A 129 13.24 -4.81 8.01
CA ARG A 129 14.33 -4.84 7.03
C ARG A 129 15.46 -3.87 7.33
N TYR A 130 15.14 -2.68 7.83
CA TYR A 130 16.09 -1.58 7.95
C TYR A 130 16.14 -0.97 9.34
N GLY A 131 15.00 -0.84 10.03
CA GLY A 131 14.95 -0.25 11.37
C GLY A 131 15.84 -1.00 12.36
N ARG A 132 15.71 -2.32 12.43
CA ARG A 132 16.53 -3.17 13.31
C ARG A 132 18.02 -3.05 13.01
N LEU A 133 18.41 -2.94 11.75
CA LEU A 133 19.82 -2.79 11.35
C LEU A 133 20.35 -1.39 11.68
N LEU A 134 19.55 -0.35 11.43
CA LEU A 134 19.91 1.04 11.68
C LEU A 134 20.15 1.33 13.17
N TYR A 135 19.32 0.73 14.03
CA TYR A 135 19.37 0.90 15.48
C TYR A 135 20.10 -0.21 16.23
N ASN A 136 20.73 -1.14 15.50
CA ASN A 136 21.43 -2.29 16.09
C ASN A 136 20.55 -3.12 17.05
N GLU A 137 19.26 -3.23 16.73
CA GLU A 137 18.23 -3.88 17.54
C GLU A 137 18.05 -5.35 17.11
N MET A 138 18.91 -6.21 17.65
CA MET A 138 18.93 -7.63 17.32
C MET A 138 18.05 -8.49 18.24
N SER A 139 17.54 -7.96 19.36
CA SER A 139 16.78 -8.74 20.35
C SER A 139 15.39 -9.20 19.86
N GLY A 140 14.91 -8.63 18.75
CA GLY A 140 13.63 -9.01 18.16
C GLY A 140 12.49 -8.09 18.56
N SER A 141 12.80 -6.88 19.05
CA SER A 141 11.79 -5.87 19.34
C SER A 141 10.88 -5.65 18.13
N VAL A 142 9.57 -5.72 18.36
CA VAL A 142 8.54 -5.57 17.32
C VAL A 142 8.27 -4.10 16.97
N ARG A 143 8.89 -3.16 17.70
CA ARG A 143 8.71 -1.72 17.53
C ARG A 143 9.97 -0.92 17.88
N TRP A 144 10.04 0.29 17.35
CA TRP A 144 11.00 1.30 17.76
C TRP A 144 10.73 1.80 19.19
N ASN A 145 11.78 2.25 19.89
CA ASN A 145 11.67 3.01 21.13
C ASN A 145 12.78 4.07 21.19
N ASP A 146 12.60 5.11 22.01
CA ASP A 146 13.50 6.26 22.06
C ASP A 146 14.92 5.90 22.53
N SER A 147 15.04 4.91 23.43
CA SER A 147 16.33 4.42 23.92
C SER A 147 17.19 3.77 22.83
N LEU A 148 16.60 3.32 21.72
CA LEU A 148 17.32 2.80 20.56
C LEU A 148 17.95 3.89 19.69
N ASN A 149 17.53 5.15 19.84
CA ASN A 149 17.91 6.24 18.93
C ASN A 149 19.29 6.84 19.27
N VAL A 150 20.31 5.98 19.35
CA VAL A 150 21.70 6.33 19.65
C VAL A 150 22.64 5.85 18.54
N PHE A 151 23.71 6.60 18.30
CA PHE A 151 24.80 6.17 17.44
C PHE A 151 25.61 5.04 18.10
N PRO A 152 26.43 4.28 17.36
CA PRO A 152 27.26 3.23 17.94
C PRO A 152 28.22 3.69 19.04
N ASN A 153 28.56 4.98 19.09
CA ASN A 153 29.38 5.60 20.14
C ASN A 153 28.55 6.07 21.37
N GLY A 154 27.25 5.78 21.41
CA GLY A 154 26.35 6.12 22.51
C GLY A 154 25.74 7.53 22.46
N THR A 155 26.11 8.38 21.50
CA THR A 155 25.50 9.72 21.41
C THR A 155 24.10 9.68 20.82
N ALA A 156 23.23 10.60 21.25
CA ALA A 156 21.86 10.68 20.75
C ALA A 156 21.82 11.00 19.25
N ARG A 157 20.92 10.34 18.52
CA ARG A 157 20.61 10.66 17.12
C ARG A 157 19.50 11.71 17.06
N PRO A 158 19.40 12.48 15.96
CA PRO A 158 18.19 13.23 15.66
C PRO A 158 16.98 12.29 15.61
N LYS A 159 15.79 12.80 15.96
CA LYS A 159 14.54 12.06 15.81
C LYS A 159 14.31 11.74 14.32
N PRO A 160 13.74 10.56 13.98
CA PRO A 160 13.40 10.25 12.60
C PRO A 160 12.49 11.32 11.99
N LEU A 161 12.85 11.79 10.80
CA LEU A 161 12.09 12.82 10.10
C LEU A 161 11.13 12.15 9.10
N LEU A 162 9.83 12.38 9.29
CA LEU A 162 8.80 12.02 8.31
C LEU A 162 8.28 13.30 7.64
N ARG A 163 8.22 13.29 6.31
CA ARG A 163 7.67 14.39 5.51
C ARG A 163 6.58 13.85 4.60
N THR A 164 5.51 14.60 4.46
CA THR A 164 4.39 14.31 3.57
C THR A 164 3.87 15.59 2.96
N THR A 165 3.18 15.50 1.83
CA THR A 165 2.38 16.61 1.31
C THR A 165 1.09 16.73 2.12
N SER A 166 0.34 17.81 1.90
CA SER A 166 -0.94 18.10 2.55
C SER A 166 -2.14 17.38 1.94
N GLN A 167 -1.94 16.55 0.91
CA GLN A 167 -3.04 15.83 0.29
C GLN A 167 -3.50 14.69 1.21
N GLU A 168 -4.79 14.66 1.56
CA GLU A 168 -5.36 13.80 2.62
C GLU A 168 -4.89 12.34 2.52
N ARG A 169 -5.07 11.68 1.37
CA ARG A 169 -4.63 10.29 1.18
C ARG A 169 -3.13 10.06 1.40
N ILE A 170 -2.28 11.05 1.13
CA ILE A 170 -0.82 10.96 1.29
C ILE A 170 -0.48 11.16 2.77
N TYR A 171 -1.10 12.16 3.40
CA TYR A 171 -0.97 12.42 4.83
C TYR A 171 -1.42 11.21 5.67
N GLU A 172 -2.60 10.67 5.40
CA GLU A 172 -3.11 9.47 6.09
C GLU A 172 -2.26 8.23 5.79
N SER A 173 -1.73 8.08 4.57
CA SER A 173 -0.78 7.01 4.28
C SER A 173 0.47 7.11 5.15
N ALA A 174 1.04 8.31 5.29
CA ALA A 174 2.21 8.52 6.14
C ALA A 174 1.93 8.20 7.61
N ARG A 175 0.72 8.48 8.12
CA ARG A 175 0.30 8.11 9.48
C ARG A 175 0.22 6.60 9.65
N TRP A 176 -0.46 5.89 8.75
CA TRP A 176 -0.54 4.42 8.81
C TRP A 176 0.83 3.76 8.67
N TRP A 177 1.68 4.28 7.78
CA TRP A 177 3.06 3.83 7.64
C TRP A 177 3.85 4.03 8.94
N ALA A 178 3.72 5.23 9.55
CA ALA A 178 4.38 5.54 10.82
C ALA A 178 3.90 4.61 11.94
N SER A 179 2.59 4.33 12.05
CA SER A 179 2.03 3.38 13.00
C SER A 179 2.59 1.96 12.81
N GLY A 180 2.81 1.54 11.57
CA GLY A 180 3.47 0.27 11.27
C GLY A 180 4.93 0.23 11.70
N PHE A 181 5.67 1.34 11.53
CA PHE A 181 7.09 1.44 11.86
C PHE A 181 7.36 1.59 13.36
N PHE A 182 6.67 2.53 14.01
CA PHE A 182 6.84 2.83 15.43
C PHE A 182 6.02 1.91 16.35
N GLY A 183 5.13 1.11 15.79
CA GLY A 183 4.16 0.31 16.55
C GLY A 183 3.01 1.17 17.10
N ASN A 184 2.14 0.55 17.89
CA ASN A 184 1.10 1.29 18.61
C ASN A 184 1.79 2.21 19.63
N LEU A 185 1.66 3.52 19.41
CA LEU A 185 2.08 4.56 20.32
C LEU A 185 0.86 4.84 21.22
N ASP A 186 0.88 4.29 22.42
CA ASP A 186 -0.01 4.73 23.50
C ASP A 186 0.49 6.07 24.07
#